data_AF-A0A8T4A3K8-F1
#
_entry.id   AF-A0A8T4A3K8-F1
#
_cell.length_a   1.000
_cell.length_b   1.000
_cell.length_c   1.000
_cell.angle_alpha   90.00
_cell.angle_beta   90.00
_cell.angle_gamma   90.00
#
_symmetry.space_group_name_H-M   'P 1'
#
loop_
_entity.id
_entity.type
_entity.pdbx_description
1 polymer ?
#
loop_
_entity_poly.entity_id
_entity_poly.type
_entity_poly.pdbx_seq_one_letter_code
_entity_poly.pdbx_strand_id
1 'polypeptide(L)' 'MEEVGKVFTYFSKVGVAGIKLSGTLSVGDNIRIKGATTDFEQKVESMQIEHASVQKAESGTS' A
#
# COMPACT_ATOMS: atom_id res chain seq x y z
N MET A 1 12.75 5.36 -7.29
CA MET A 1 11.63 4.78 -6.51
C MET A 1 12.03 3.36 -6.18
N GLU A 2 12.07 3.01 -4.90
CA GLU A 2 12.34 1.65 -4.43
C GLU A 2 11.03 0.85 -4.39
N GLU A 3 11.11 -0.47 -4.58
CA GLU A 3 9.95 -1.35 -4.46
C GLU A 3 9.57 -1.49 -2.98
N VAL A 4 8.50 -0.80 -2.57
CA VAL A 4 7.97 -0.87 -1.18
C VAL A 4 7.17 -2.14 -0.91
N GLY A 5 6.70 -2.84 -1.95
CA GLY A 5 5.94 -4.07 -1.82
C GLY A 5 5.25 -4.50 -3.12
N LYS A 6 4.48 -5.59 -3.03
CA LYS A 6 3.65 -6.12 -4.12
C LYS A 6 2.19 -6.18 -3.73
N VAL A 7 1.32 -5.68 -4.60
CA VAL A 7 -0.14 -5.79 -4.43
C VAL A 7 -0.54 -7.25 -4.68
N PHE A 8 -1.17 -7.89 -3.70
CA PHE A 8 -1.68 -9.25 -3.84
C PHE A 8 -3.19 -9.28 -4.09
N THR A 9 -3.90 -8.22 -3.70
CA THR A 9 -5.35 -8.10 -3.88
C THR A 9 -5.73 -6.64 -4.00
N TYR A 10 -6.69 -6.34 -4.87
CA TYR A 10 -7.26 -5.01 -5.01
C TYR A 10 -8.79 -5.10 -5.08
N PHE A 11 -9.45 -4.53 -4.08
CA PHE A 11 -10.90 -4.42 -4.00
C PHE A 11 -11.35 -3.11 -4.64
N SER A 12 -11.47 -3.11 -5.96
CA SER A 12 -11.90 -1.94 -6.75
C SER A 12 -13.26 -1.35 -6.31
N LYS A 13 -14.18 -2.18 -5.79
CA LYS A 13 -15.48 -1.73 -5.27
C LYS A 13 -15.39 -0.76 -4.09
N VAL A 14 -14.37 -0.90 -3.24
CA VAL A 14 -14.20 -0.10 -2.02
C VAL A 14 -12.88 0.68 -2.01
N GLY A 15 -12.07 0.57 -3.06
CA GLY A 15 -10.79 1.27 -3.19
C GLY A 15 -9.70 0.76 -2.25
N VAL A 16 -9.77 -0.50 -1.80
CA VAL A 16 -8.81 -1.07 -0.84
C VAL A 16 -7.81 -1.98 -1.55
N ALA A 17 -6.52 -1.73 -1.36
CA ALA A 17 -5.45 -2.59 -1.87
C ALA A 17 -4.81 -3.38 -0.71
N GLY A 18 -4.79 -4.71 -0.84
CA GLY A 18 -3.95 -5.58 -0.04
C GLY A 18 -2.54 -5.62 -0.63
N ILE A 19 -1.56 -5.11 0.11
CA ILE A 19 -0.17 -5.00 -0.32
C ILE A 19 0.70 -5.79 0.65
N LYS A 20 1.57 -6.65 0.12
CA LYS A 20 2.64 -7.29 0.87
C LYS A 20 3.85 -6.36 0.85
N LEU A 21 4.12 -5.70 1.96
CA LEU A 21 5.24 -4.77 2.09
C LEU A 21 6.56 -5.53 2.18
N SER A 22 7.52 -5.14 1.34
CA SER A 22 8.92 -5.56 1.37
C SER A 22 9.83 -4.47 1.95
N GLY A 23 9.35 -3.23 1.96
CA GLY A 23 10.02 -2.06 2.53
C GLY A 23 9.17 -1.38 3.61
N THR A 24 9.53 -0.13 3.92
CA THR A 24 8.75 0.70 4.84
C THR A 24 7.85 1.66 4.07
N LEU A 25 6.65 1.90 4.58
CA LEU A 25 5.67 2.82 4.02
C LEU A 25 5.09 3.66 5.16
N SER A 26 4.94 4.97 4.96
CA SER A 26 4.37 5.87 5.96
C SER A 26 3.14 6.60 5.43
N VAL A 27 2.25 6.98 6.34
CA VAL A 27 1.12 7.87 6.02
C VAL A 27 1.69 9.21 5.55
N GLY A 28 1.22 9.69 4.41
CA GLY A 28 1.71 10.88 3.74
C GLY A 28 2.69 10.60 2.60
N ASP A 29 3.24 9.40 2.49
CA ASP A 29 4.08 9.02 1.35
C ASP A 29 3.27 8.95 0.05
N ASN A 30 3.91 9.31 -1.06
CA ASN A 30 3.37 9.09 -2.40
C ASN A 30 3.84 7.74 -2.92
N ILE A 31 2.89 6.86 -3.19
CA ILE A 31 3.15 5.56 -3.81
C ILE A 31 2.68 5.56 -5.26
N ARG A 32 3.37 4.79 -6.08
CA ARG A 32 2.96 4.52 -7.46
C ARG A 32 2.56 3.06 -7.59
N ILE A 33 1.29 2.82 -7.90
CA ILE A 33 0.78 1.49 -8.15
C ILE A 33 0.81 1.24 -9.65
N LYS A 34 1.64 0.29 -10.06
CA LYS A 34 1.78 -0.14 -11.45
C LYS A 34 1.42 -1.61 -11.57
N GLY A 35 0.30 -1.88 -12.21
CA GLY A 35 -0.18 -3.19 -12.60
C GLY A 35 -0.26 -3.33 -14.12
N ALA A 36 -0.86 -4.42 -14.60
CA ALA A 36 -0.99 -4.69 -16.03
C ALA A 36 -1.88 -3.68 -16.76
N THR A 37 -2.92 -3.17 -16.09
CA THR A 37 -3.93 -2.26 -16.67
C THR A 37 -4.08 -0.94 -15.92
N THR A 38 -3.33 -0.76 -14.84
CA THR A 38 -3.44 0.40 -13.94
C THR A 38 -2.06 0.94 -13.63
N ASP A 39 -1.83 2.22 -13.91
CA ASP A 39 -0.64 2.96 -13.49
C ASP A 39 -1.13 4.28 -12.92
N PHE A 40 -1.07 4.43 -11.60
CA PHE A 40 -1.48 5.65 -10.93
C PHE A 40 -0.64 5.91 -9.68
N GLU A 41 -0.52 7.19 -9.35
CA GLU A 41 0.11 7.64 -8.12
C GLU A 41 -0.99 7.97 -7.10
N GLN A 42 -0.79 7.52 -5.88
CA GLN A 42 -1.72 7.75 -4.78
C GLN A 42 -0.92 8.15 -3.54
N LYS A 43 -1.42 9.17 -2.85
CA LYS A 43 -0.90 9.54 -1.54
C LYS A 43 -1.52 8.62 -0.49
N VAL A 44 -0.69 8.10 0.41
CA VAL A 44 -1.17 7.28 1.52
C VAL A 44 -1.86 8.19 2.53
N GLU A 45 -3.19 8.24 2.51
CA GLU A 45 -3.98 9.02 3.46
C GLU A 45 -4.18 8.29 4.79
N SER A 46 -4.30 6.96 4.74
CA SER A 46 -4.45 6.11 5.92
C SER A 46 -3.97 4.70 5.64
N MET A 47 -3.45 4.01 6.66
CA MET A 47 -3.11 2.59 6.63
C MET A 47 -3.68 1.89 7.85
N GLN A 48 -4.04 0.62 7.68
CA GLN A 48 -4.49 -0.25 8.76
C GLN A 48 -3.77 -1.59 8.68
N ILE A 49 -3.34 -2.10 9.83
CA ILE A 49 -2.74 -3.42 10.00
C ILE A 49 -3.52 -4.09 11.14
N GLU A 50 -4.02 -5.31 10.92
CA GLU A 50 -4.79 -6.05 11.95
C GLU A 50 -5.90 -5.21 12.62
N HIS A 51 -6.65 -4.43 11.83
CA HIS A 51 -7.69 -3.49 12.29
C HIS A 51 -7.20 -2.30 13.14
N ALA A 52 -5.89 -2.12 13.32
CA ALA A 52 -5.30 -0.97 13.97
C ALA A 52 -4.82 0.05 12.93
N SER A 53 -5.18 1.32 13.11
CA SER A 53 -4.63 2.41 12.31
C SER A 53 -3.15 2.61 12.65
N VAL A 54 -2.30 2.58 11.63
CA VAL A 54 -0.86 2.75 11.79
C VAL A 54 -0.36 3.92 10.96
N GLN A 55 0.63 4.66 11.48
CA GLN A 55 1.29 5.72 10.73
C GLN A 55 2.44 5.20 9.86
N LYS A 56 3.02 4.05 10.22
CA LYS A 56 4.13 3.43 9.53
C LYS A 56 3.88 1.93 9.45
N ALA A 57 4.10 1.36 8.28
CA ALA A 57 4.05 -0.07 8.02
C ALA A 57 5.44 -0.53 7.57
N GLU A 58 5.89 -1.68 8.07
CA GLU A 58 7.23 -2.20 7.80
C GLU A 58 7.17 -3.54 7.07
N SER A 59 8.33 -3.93 6.53
CA SER A 59 8.50 -5.18 5.80
C SER A 59 8.09 -6.38 6.65
N GLY A 60 7.23 -7.24 6.12
CA GLY A 60 6.83 -8.48 6.79
C GLY A 60 5.62 -8.36 7.73
N THR A 61 5.03 -7.17 7.89
CA THR A 61 3.71 -7.04 8.53
C THR A 61 2.61 -7.25 7.48
N SER A 62 1.79 -8.29 7.65
CA SER A 62 0.73 -8.70 6.72
C SER A 62 -0.61 -8.81 7.41
#